data_AF-A0A7W7HKT5-F1
#
_entry.id   AF-A0A7W7HKT5-F1
#
_cell.length_a   1.000
_cell.length_b   1.000
_cell.length_c   1.000
_cell.angle_alpha   90.00
_cell.angle_beta   90.00
_cell.angle_gamma   90.00
#
_symmetry.space_group_name_H-M   'P 1'
#
loop_
_entity.id
_entity.type
_entity.pdbx_description
1 polymer ?
#
loop_
_entity_poly.entity_id
_entity_poly.type
_entity_poly.pdbx_seq_one_letter_code
_entity_poly.pdbx_strand_id
1 'polypeptide(L)'
;MLLVPRQLLRAGMTGNVPYYGGRFTPAQAYAASHPTPPPAARPPDARPPAAGQAAEPLDALQHLLDSGVITAEEYRTLRTRMQQ
;
A
#
# COMPACT_ATOMS: atom_id res chain seq x y z
N MET A 1 -6.22 -13.24 23.32
CA MET A 1 -4.86 -12.66 23.30
C MET A 1 -3.88 -13.81 23.50
N LEU A 2 -3.23 -14.28 22.43
CA LEU A 2 -2.36 -15.48 22.49
C LEU A 2 -0.94 -15.02 22.83
N LEU A 3 -0.44 -15.38 24.01
CA LEU A 3 0.90 -15.01 24.47
C LEU A 3 1.91 -16.00 23.89
N VAL A 4 2.72 -15.58 22.91
CA VAL A 4 3.79 -16.42 22.37
C VAL A 4 5.08 -16.20 23.17
N PRO A 5 5.73 -17.25 23.71
CA PRO A 5 6.97 -17.12 24.48
C PRO A 5 8.11 -16.54 23.62
N ARG A 6 8.77 -15.50 24.13
CA ARG A 6 9.86 -14.76 23.44
C ARG A 6 11.09 -15.62 23.10
N GLN A 7 11.20 -16.83 23.66
CA GLN A 7 12.29 -17.75 23.37
C GLN A 7 12.23 -18.34 21.95
N LEU A 8 11.08 -18.23 21.26
CA LEU A 8 10.97 -18.61 19.85
C LEU A 8 11.62 -17.61 18.87
N LEU A 9 12.01 -16.42 19.33
CA LEU A 9 12.61 -15.36 18.49
C LEU A 9 14.09 -15.62 18.13
N ARG A 10 14.74 -16.63 18.71
CA ARG A 10 16.19 -16.91 18.51
C ARG A 10 16.48 -18.22 17.78
N ALA A 11 15.58 -18.67 16.91
CA ALA A 11 15.91 -19.64 15.87
C ALA A 11 15.77 -18.93 14.52
N GLY A 12 16.87 -18.32 14.05
CA GLY A 12 17.02 -17.69 12.74
C GLY A 12 16.98 -18.68 11.57
N MET A 13 15.97 -19.55 11.55
CA MET A 13 15.58 -20.43 10.45
C MET A 13 14.07 -20.27 10.16
N THR A 14 13.50 -19.10 10.44
CA THR A 14 12.10 -18.75 10.13
C THR A 14 11.99 -18.31 8.67
N GLY A 15 12.43 -19.16 7.76
CA GLY A 15 12.50 -18.87 6.34
C GLY A 15 12.30 -20.13 5.52
N ASN A 16 11.05 -20.57 5.42
CA ASN A 16 10.57 -21.46 4.37
C ASN A 16 11.13 -22.89 4.36
N VAL A 17 11.17 -23.55 5.52
CA VAL A 17 11.37 -25.01 5.59
C VAL A 17 10.00 -25.67 5.84
N PRO A 18 9.46 -26.46 4.90
CA PRO A 18 8.16 -27.11 5.07
C PRO A 18 8.18 -28.03 6.29
N TYR A 19 7.28 -27.79 7.23
CA TYR A 19 7.12 -28.61 8.42
C TYR A 19 6.66 -30.03 8.02
N TYR A 20 7.49 -31.04 8.33
CA TYR A 20 7.18 -32.48 8.27
C TYR A 20 6.36 -32.96 7.05
N GLY A 21 7.05 -33.26 5.94
CA GLY A 21 6.48 -34.09 4.85
C GLY A 21 5.76 -33.35 3.71
N GLY A 22 5.79 -32.02 3.70
CA GLY A 22 5.31 -31.22 2.57
C GLY A 22 6.29 -31.28 1.41
N ARG A 23 5.84 -31.81 0.26
CA ARG A 23 6.65 -31.99 -0.95
C ARG A 23 7.25 -30.66 -1.40
N PHE A 24 8.55 -30.65 -1.70
CA PHE A 24 9.24 -29.48 -2.27
C PHE A 24 8.59 -29.12 -3.59
N THR A 25 7.87 -28.00 -3.63
CA THR A 25 7.09 -27.61 -4.80
C THR A 25 7.95 -26.86 -5.82
N PRO A 26 7.61 -26.87 -7.12
CA PRO A 26 8.35 -26.12 -8.12
C PRO A 26 8.47 -24.61 -7.81
N ALA A 27 7.44 -24.02 -7.19
CA ALA A 27 7.47 -22.62 -6.77
C ALA A 27 8.55 -22.35 -5.70
N GLN A 28 8.79 -23.31 -4.79
CA GLN A 28 9.85 -23.21 -3.78
C GLN A 28 11.24 -23.41 -4.39
N ALA A 29 11.41 -24.33 -5.34
CA ALA A 29 12.65 -24.50 -6.08
C ALA A 29 13.04 -23.21 -6.82
N TYR A 30 12.06 -22.57 -7.45
CA TYR A 30 12.25 -21.30 -8.14
C TYR A 30 12.68 -20.19 -7.17
N ALA A 31 11.98 -20.03 -6.04
CA ALA A 31 12.32 -19.02 -5.04
C ALA A 31 13.71 -19.23 -4.41
N ALA A 32 14.12 -20.49 -4.20
CA ALA A 32 15.45 -20.80 -3.64
C ALA A 32 16.59 -20.50 -4.63
N SER A 33 16.36 -20.69 -5.93
CA SER A 33 17.34 -20.43 -6.99
C SER A 33 17.38 -18.96 -7.45
N HIS A 34 16.33 -18.19 -7.15
CA HIS A 34 16.21 -16.78 -7.53
C HIS A 34 16.05 -15.91 -6.28
N PRO A 35 17.14 -15.65 -5.54
CA PRO A 35 17.11 -14.79 -4.36
C PRO A 35 16.63 -13.41 -4.77
N THR A 36 15.50 -12.97 -4.20
CA THR A 36 14.97 -11.63 -4.47
C THR A 36 15.92 -10.61 -3.83
N PRO A 37 16.35 -9.56 -4.57
CA PRO A 37 17.19 -8.52 -3.98
C PRO A 37 16.44 -7.84 -2.82
N PRO A 38 17.16 -7.35 -1.80
CA PRO A 38 16.54 -6.60 -0.72
C PRO A 38 15.77 -5.42 -1.30
N PRO A 39 14.58 -5.09 -0.76
CA PRO A 39 13.82 -3.97 -1.25
C PRO A 39 14.67 -2.70 -1.13
N ALA A 40 14.80 -1.96 -2.23
CA ALA A 40 15.42 -0.64 -2.21
C ALA A 40 14.71 0.21 -1.15
N ALA A 41 15.48 0.96 -0.35
CA ALA A 41 14.92 1.86 0.65
C ALA A 41 13.91 2.78 -0.06
N ARG A 42 12.64 2.61 0.30
CA ARG A 42 11.55 3.43 -0.22
C ARG A 42 11.85 4.89 0.17
N PRO A 43 11.78 5.87 -0.75
CA PRO A 43 11.74 7.26 -0.34
C PRO A 43 10.62 7.42 0.70
N PRO A 44 10.77 8.32 1.70
CA PRO A 44 9.78 8.46 2.77
C PRO A 44 8.41 8.58 2.13
N ASP A 45 7.51 7.67 2.52
CA ASP A 45 6.16 7.58 1.99
C ASP A 45 5.57 8.99 1.93
N ALA A 46 5.27 9.48 0.72
CA ALA A 46 4.29 10.53 0.56
C ALA A 46 3.01 9.95 1.13
N ARG A 47 2.78 10.24 2.41
CA ARG A 47 1.61 9.81 3.17
C ARG A 47 0.40 10.21 2.31
N PRO A 48 -0.43 9.28 1.80
CA PRO A 48 -1.70 9.70 1.24
C PRO A 48 -2.38 10.52 2.32
N PRO A 49 -2.94 11.71 2.01
CA PRO A 49 -3.58 12.53 3.01
C PRO A 49 -4.58 11.64 3.74
N ALA A 50 -4.45 11.61 5.07
CA ALA A 50 -5.33 10.81 5.91
C ALA A 50 -6.77 11.11 5.51
N ALA A 51 -7.60 10.07 5.37
CA ALA A 51 -9.02 10.15 5.00
C ALA A 51 -9.90 10.95 6.01
N GLY A 52 -9.29 11.76 6.87
CA GLY A 52 -9.91 12.75 7.75
C GLY A 52 -9.53 14.21 7.43
N GLN A 53 -8.77 14.48 6.37
CA GLN A 53 -8.65 15.81 5.74
C GLN A 53 -9.50 15.85 4.47
N ALA A 54 -10.73 15.34 4.55
CA ALA A 54 -11.73 15.66 3.56
C ALA A 54 -12.02 17.17 3.69
N ALA A 55 -11.19 18.00 3.07
CA ALA A 55 -11.68 19.27 2.58
C ALA A 55 -12.97 18.92 1.84
N GLU A 56 -14.05 19.63 2.18
CA GLU A 56 -15.34 19.46 1.52
C GLU A 56 -15.05 19.28 0.03
N PRO A 57 -15.58 18.24 -0.64
CA PRO A 57 -15.16 17.94 -2.00
C PRO A 57 -15.35 19.12 -2.98
N LEU A 58 -16.20 20.10 -2.62
CA LEU A 58 -16.29 21.41 -3.26
C LEU A 58 -15.04 22.29 -3.10
N ASP A 59 -14.42 22.35 -1.91
CA ASP A 59 -13.17 23.07 -1.66
C ASP A 59 -12.01 22.46 -2.44
N ALA A 60 -11.97 21.12 -2.54
CA ALA A 60 -10.98 20.43 -3.37
C ALA A 60 -11.14 20.80 -4.86
N LEU A 61 -12.38 20.84 -5.37
CA LEU A 61 -12.66 21.28 -6.74
C LEU A 61 -12.30 22.76 -6.97
N GLN A 62 -12.55 23.63 -5.98
CA GLN A 62 -12.21 25.05 -6.06
C GLN A 62 -10.68 25.23 -6.13
N HIS A 63 -9.93 24.53 -5.29
CA HIS A 63 -8.46 24.57 -5.32
C HIS A 63 -7.89 24.11 -6.67
N LEU A 64 -8.50 23.10 -7.31
CA LEU A 64 -8.09 22.64 -8.64
C LEU A 64 -8.34 23.69 -9.73
N LEU A 65 -9.42 24.46 -9.61
CA LEU A 65 -9.71 25.57 -10.52
C LEU A 65 -8.73 26.73 -10.31
N ASP A 66 -8.48 27.11 -9.06
CA ASP A 66 -7.58 28.22 -8.71
C ASP A 66 -6.12 27.92 -9.08
N SER A 67 -5.73 26.65 -9.01
CA SER A 67 -4.42 26.17 -9.48
C SER A 67 -4.32 26.01 -11.00
N GLY A 68 -5.43 26.19 -11.73
CA GLY A 68 -5.48 26.07 -13.20
C GLY A 68 -5.35 24.65 -13.73
N VAL A 69 -5.48 23.63 -12.87
CA VAL A 69 -5.44 22.21 -13.26
C VAL A 69 -6.69 21.82 -14.05
N ILE A 70 -7.82 22.42 -13.71
CA ILE A 70 -9.09 22.26 -14.41
C ILE A 70 -9.60 23.61 -14.93
N THR A 71 -10.38 23.57 -16.01
CA THR A 71 -11.05 24.73 -16.57
C THR A 71 -12.37 25.04 -15.85
N ALA A 72 -12.88 26.25 -16.05
CA ALA A 72 -14.17 26.67 -15.50
C ALA A 72 -15.34 25.78 -15.97
N GLU A 73 -15.29 25.26 -17.21
CA GLU A 73 -16.32 24.37 -17.75
C GLU A 73 -16.29 22.98 -17.09
N GLU A 74 -15.09 22.45 -16.83
CA GLU A 74 -14.91 21.17 -16.14
C GLU A 74 -15.36 21.26 -14.68
N TYR A 75 -15.03 22.35 -13.99
CA TYR A 75 -15.50 22.61 -12.63
C TYR A 75 -17.03 22.58 -12.54
N ARG A 76 -17.74 23.25 -13.46
CA ARG A 76 -19.22 23.25 -13.50
C ARG A 76 -19.79 21.86 -13.71
N THR A 77 -19.21 21.10 -14.65
CA THR A 77 -19.67 19.73 -14.94
C THR A 77 -19.53 18.82 -13.72
N LEU A 78 -18.38 18.89 -13.04
CA LEU A 78 -18.11 18.09 -11.84
C LEU A 78 -19.03 18.49 -10.68
N ARG A 79 -19.24 19.79 -10.47
CA ARG A 79 -20.17 20.29 -9.46
C ARG A 79 -21.61 19.81 -9.68
N THR A 80 -22.10 19.83 -10.91
CA THR A 80 -23.45 19.35 -11.24
C THR A 80 -23.62 17.86 -10.95
N ARG A 81 -22.61 17.03 -11.27
CA ARG A 81 -22.65 15.59 -10.99
C ARG A 81 -22.66 15.26 -9.50
N MET A 82 -22.05 16.09 -8.67
CA MET A 82 -22.02 15.89 -7.22
C MET A 82 -23.31 16.24 -6.50
N GLN A 83 -24.20 17.02 -7.14
CA GLN A 83 -25.50 17.40 -6.58
C GLN A 83 -26.63 16.45 -7.01
N GLN A 84 -26.33 15.45 -7.83
CA GLN A 84 -27.24 14.37 -8.24
C GLN A 84 -27.03 13.14 -7.37
#